data_AF-A0A7C2C005-F1
#
_entry.id   AF-A0A7C2C005-F1
#
_cell.length_a   1.000
_cell.length_b   1.000
_cell.length_c   1.000
_cell.angle_alpha   90.00
_cell.angle_beta   90.00
_cell.angle_gamma   90.00
#
_symmetry.space_group_name_H-M   'P 1'
#
loop_
_entity.id
_entity.type
_entity.pdbx_description
1 polymer ?
#
loop_
_entity_poly.entity_id
_entity_poly.type
_entity_poly.pdbx_seq_one_letter_code
_entity_poly.pdbx_strand_id
1 'polypeptide(L)'
;MTLVILAFFSVTLTLLGFFVPVPLFKRLVILGLSLGLLSLLLTWGRPFALGPYQADPVSQAFTLLALLGALWTVGLVRTGRFEFHLLVLYAALGMHLLASTRHLVLMLVALEALSLPLYALATWRRGQGL
;
A
#
# COMPACT_ATOMS: atom_id res chain seq x y z
N MET A 1 14.11 0.91 -0.17
CA MET A 1 13.79 -0.53 -0.03
C MET A 1 12.30 -0.75 0.18
N THR A 2 11.59 0.14 0.88
CA THR A 2 10.13 0.08 1.10
C THR A 2 9.32 -0.16 -0.18
N LEU A 3 9.59 0.56 -1.27
CA LEU A 3 8.89 0.35 -2.56
C LEU A 3 8.98 -1.10 -3.05
N VAL A 4 10.17 -1.71 -2.97
CA VAL A 4 10.40 -3.10 -3.41
C VAL A 4 9.59 -4.07 -2.56
N ILE A 5 9.54 -3.87 -1.25
CA ILE A 5 8.74 -4.69 -0.34
C ILE A 5 7.26 -4.59 -0.70
N LEU A 6 6.73 -3.37 -0.84
CA LEU A 6 5.33 -3.16 -1.19
C LEU A 6 4.97 -3.76 -2.55
N ALA A 7 5.82 -3.58 -3.56
CA ALA A 7 5.61 -4.14 -4.89
C ALA A 7 5.66 -5.68 -4.88
N PHE A 8 6.65 -6.26 -4.21
CA PHE A 8 6.80 -7.71 -4.10
C PHE A 8 5.59 -8.35 -3.42
N PHE A 9 5.15 -7.81 -2.27
CA PHE A 9 3.96 -8.30 -1.58
C PHE A 9 2.71 -8.12 -2.42
N SER A 10 2.55 -6.97 -3.07
CA SER A 10 1.39 -6.69 -3.93
C SER A 10 1.26 -7.72 -5.06
N VAL A 11 2.33 -7.94 -5.83
CA VAL A 11 2.32 -8.88 -6.96
C VAL A 11 2.17 -10.33 -6.49
N THR A 12 2.94 -10.74 -5.48
CA THR A 12 2.91 -12.11 -4.98
C THR A 12 1.55 -12.46 -4.38
N LEU A 13 0.98 -11.56 -3.57
CA LEU A 13 -0.32 -11.79 -2.94
C LEU A 13 -1.46 -11.77 -3.97
N THR A 14 -1.34 -11.04 -5.07
CA THR A 14 -2.35 -11.10 -6.14
C THR A 14 -2.59 -12.53 -6.63
N LEU A 15 -1.51 -13.29 -6.83
CA LEU A 15 -1.58 -14.68 -7.30
C LEU A 15 -1.89 -15.65 -6.16
N LEU A 16 -1.31 -15.41 -4.98
CA LEU A 16 -1.47 -16.27 -3.81
C LEU A 16 -2.89 -16.22 -3.24
N GLY A 17 -3.66 -15.14 -3.49
CA GLY A 17 -5.05 -14.99 -3.06
C GLY A 17 -6.00 -16.08 -3.54
N PHE A 18 -5.68 -16.76 -4.65
CA PHE A 18 -6.46 -17.89 -5.15
C PHE A 18 -6.26 -19.19 -4.35
N PHE A 19 -5.13 -19.33 -3.66
CA PHE A 19 -4.72 -20.57 -3.01
C PHE A 19 -4.83 -20.53 -1.48
N VAL A 20 -5.04 -19.35 -0.90
CA VAL A 20 -4.92 -19.12 0.54
C VAL A 20 -6.19 -18.53 1.12
N PRO A 21 -6.65 -19.01 2.30
CA PRO A 21 -7.86 -18.48 2.92
C PRO A 21 -7.69 -17.02 3.34
N VAL A 22 -8.77 -16.25 3.25
CA VAL A 22 -8.79 -14.79 3.49
C VAL A 22 -8.22 -14.37 4.85
N PRO A 23 -8.45 -15.10 5.98
CA PRO A 23 -7.81 -14.77 7.25
C PRO A 23 -6.28 -14.84 7.22
N LEU A 24 -5.72 -15.83 6.52
CA LEU A 24 -4.27 -15.94 6.34
C LEU A 24 -3.78 -14.86 5.37
N PHE A 25 -4.52 -14.61 4.29
CA PHE A 25 -4.24 -13.54 3.35
C PHE A 25 -4.12 -12.17 4.04
N LYS A 26 -5.10 -11.83 4.89
CA LYS A 26 -5.08 -10.61 5.70
C LYS A 26 -3.81 -10.50 6.56
N ARG A 27 -3.38 -11.60 7.20
CA ARG A 27 -2.13 -11.62 8.00
C ARG A 27 -0.90 -11.37 7.14
N LEU A 28 -0.85 -11.92 5.93
CA LEU A 28 0.25 -11.69 4.99
C LEU A 28 0.29 -10.24 4.49
N VAL A 29 -0.86 -9.61 4.27
CA VAL A 29 -0.95 -8.18 3.95
C VAL A 29 -0.42 -7.33 5.11
N ILE A 30 -0.85 -7.63 6.35
CA ILE A 30 -0.35 -6.95 7.55
C ILE A 30 1.17 -7.13 7.67
N LEU A 31 1.69 -8.34 7.42
CA LEU A 31 3.12 -8.61 7.41
C LEU A 31 3.85 -7.72 6.39
N GLY A 32 3.36 -7.64 5.15
CA GLY A 32 3.95 -6.83 4.09
C GLY A 32 3.99 -5.33 4.43
N LEU A 33 2.89 -4.80 4.97
CA LEU A 33 2.81 -3.41 5.44
C LEU A 33 3.76 -3.16 6.62
N SER A 34 3.79 -4.06 7.61
CA SER A 34 4.69 -3.96 8.77
C SER A 34 6.16 -4.03 8.38
N LEU A 35 6.53 -4.88 7.41
CA LEU A 35 7.89 -4.93 6.87
C LEU A 35 8.24 -3.66 6.08
N GLY A 36 7.28 -3.12 5.32
CA GLY A 36 7.44 -1.82 4.65
C GLY A 36 7.69 -0.69 5.65
N LEU A 37 6.92 -0.66 6.75
CA LEU A 37 7.05 0.31 7.84
C LEU A 37 8.39 0.13 8.57
N LEU A 38 8.78 -1.09 8.91
CA LEU A 38 10.06 -1.40 9.53
C LEU A 38 11.22 -0.96 8.63
N SER A 39 11.16 -1.28 7.33
CA SER A 39 12.17 -0.82 6.35
C SER A 39 12.26 0.70 6.32
N LEU A 40 11.13 1.40 6.41
CA LEU A 40 11.10 2.86 6.40
C LEU A 40 11.80 3.42 7.65
N LEU A 41 11.46 2.90 8.84
CA LEU A 41 12.09 3.28 10.11
C LEU A 41 13.60 3.01 10.13
N LEU A 42 14.05 1.88 9.57
CA LEU A 42 15.48 1.55 9.48
C LEU A 42 16.24 2.48 8.52
N THR A 43 15.57 3.02 7.51
CA THR A 43 16.13 4.01 6.57
C THR A 43 15.85 5.45 6.95
N TRP A 44 15.31 5.70 8.14
CA TRP A 44 14.94 7.04 8.57
C TRP A 44 16.15 7.98 8.58
N GLY A 45 16.00 9.16 7.98
CA GLY A 45 17.10 10.12 7.85
C GLY A 45 18.22 9.69 6.88
N ARG A 46 18.01 8.61 6.11
CA ARG A 46 18.91 8.17 5.03
C ARG A 46 18.21 8.34 3.68
N PRO A 47 18.34 9.51 3.03
CA PRO A 47 17.74 9.74 1.72
C PRO A 47 18.27 8.75 0.68
N PHE A 48 17.39 8.29 -0.20
CA PHE A 48 17.75 7.40 -1.29
C PHE A 48 17.06 7.88 -2.57
N ALA A 49 17.80 7.90 -3.68
CA ALA A 49 17.25 8.28 -4.98
C ALA A 49 17.68 7.29 -6.06
N LEU A 50 16.77 7.01 -6.98
CA LEU A 50 17.00 6.21 -8.17
C LEU A 50 16.13 6.75 -9.31
N GLY A 51 16.75 7.43 -10.28
CA GLY A 51 16.03 8.11 -11.35
C GLY A 51 15.02 9.14 -10.79
N PRO A 52 13.77 9.16 -11.26
CA PRO A 52 12.72 10.07 -10.75
C PRO A 52 12.23 9.77 -9.32
N TYR A 53 12.58 8.61 -8.75
CA TYR A 53 12.20 8.23 -7.40
C TYR A 53 13.19 8.80 -6.38
N GLN A 54 12.69 9.56 -5.41
CA GLN A 54 13.43 10.25 -4.35
C GLN A 54 12.72 10.03 -3.01
N ALA A 55 13.31 9.19 -2.15
CA ALA A 55 12.86 8.95 -0.79
C ALA A 55 13.55 9.92 0.18
N ASP A 56 13.10 11.17 0.17
CA ASP A 56 13.55 12.25 1.06
C ASP A 56 12.73 12.28 2.38
N PRO A 57 13.07 13.15 3.36
CA PRO A 57 12.37 13.18 4.65
C PRO A 57 10.85 13.42 4.54
N VAL A 58 10.41 14.20 3.54
CA VAL A 58 8.99 14.42 3.24
C VAL A 58 8.36 13.10 2.82
N SER A 59 8.95 12.42 1.83
CA SER A 59 8.51 11.11 1.39
C SER A 59 8.43 10.10 2.55
N GLN A 60 9.44 10.05 3.42
CA GLN A 60 9.48 9.16 4.58
C GLN A 60 8.33 9.45 5.56
N ALA A 61 8.11 10.72 5.92
CA ALA A 61 7.04 11.10 6.83
C ALA A 61 5.64 10.78 6.28
N PHE A 62 5.35 11.15 5.03
CA PHE A 62 4.03 10.89 4.44
C PHE A 62 3.79 9.40 4.17
N THR A 63 4.83 8.65 3.78
CA THR A 63 4.71 7.20 3.60
C THR A 63 4.47 6.51 4.95
N LEU A 64 5.11 6.96 6.03
CA LEU A 64 4.87 6.43 7.37
C LEU A 64 3.39 6.57 7.76
N LEU A 65 2.82 7.76 7.56
CA LEU A 65 1.40 8.02 7.84
C LEU A 65 0.48 7.15 6.97
N ALA A 66 0.79 7.02 5.68
CA ALA A 66 0.03 6.19 4.75
C ALA A 66 0.06 4.70 5.17
N LEU A 67 1.21 4.18 5.58
CA LEU A 67 1.36 2.79 6.03
C LEU A 67 0.63 2.53 7.36
N LEU A 68 0.68 3.48 8.30
CA LEU A 68 -0.09 3.38 9.55
C LEU A 68 -1.60 3.37 9.28
N GLY A 69 -2.08 4.24 8.40
CA GLY A 69 -3.48 4.24 7.95
C GLY A 69 -3.87 2.92 7.30
N ALA A 70 -3.05 2.42 6.38
CA ALA A 70 -3.28 1.14 5.70
C ALA A 70 -3.33 -0.05 6.68
N LEU A 71 -2.39 -0.12 7.64
CA LEU A 71 -2.37 -1.14 8.68
C LEU A 71 -3.64 -1.11 9.52
N TRP A 72 -4.06 0.08 9.93
CA TRP A 72 -5.27 0.28 10.73
C TRP A 72 -6.51 -0.19 9.96
N THR A 73 -6.68 0.26 8.70
CA THR A 73 -7.82 -0.12 7.85
C THR A 73 -7.89 -1.62 7.61
N VAL A 74 -6.77 -2.26 7.27
CA VAL A 74 -6.68 -3.72 7.08
C VAL A 74 -6.99 -4.46 8.39
N GLY A 75 -6.51 -3.95 9.52
CA GLY A 75 -6.75 -4.50 10.85
C GLY A 75 -8.23 -4.53 11.23
N LEU A 76 -8.95 -3.43 10.98
CA LEU A 76 -10.36 -3.30 11.33
C LEU A 76 -11.31 -4.06 10.42
N VAL A 77 -11.03 -4.08 9.11
CA VAL A 77 -11.99 -4.62 8.15
C VAL A 77 -12.14 -6.13 8.29
N ARG A 78 -13.40 -6.58 8.32
CA ARG A 78 -13.79 -7.98 8.34
C ARG A 78 -14.55 -8.27 7.05
N THR A 79 -13.86 -8.89 6.10
CA THR A 79 -14.44 -9.30 4.81
C THR A 79 -13.97 -10.69 4.45
N GLY A 80 -14.81 -11.42 3.70
CA GLY A 80 -14.43 -12.66 3.03
C GLY A 80 -13.73 -12.44 1.68
N ARG A 81 -13.51 -11.18 1.26
CA ARG A 81 -12.89 -10.84 -0.02
C ARG A 81 -11.43 -10.43 0.15
N PHE A 82 -10.51 -11.22 -0.37
CA PHE A 82 -9.08 -10.92 -0.26
C PHE A 82 -8.71 -9.65 -1.05
N GLU A 83 -9.45 -9.36 -2.12
CA GLU A 83 -9.26 -8.21 -3.00
C GLU A 83 -9.30 -6.90 -2.22
N PHE A 84 -10.15 -6.80 -1.19
CA PHE A 84 -10.20 -5.61 -0.34
C PHE A 84 -8.82 -5.27 0.26
N HIS A 85 -8.15 -6.27 0.81
CA HIS A 85 -6.86 -6.09 1.46
C HIS A 85 -5.76 -5.80 0.42
N LEU A 86 -5.87 -6.40 -0.77
CA LEU A 86 -4.96 -6.18 -1.90
C LEU A 86 -5.07 -4.75 -2.45
N LEU A 87 -6.29 -4.22 -2.60
CA LEU A 87 -6.52 -2.85 -3.04
C LEU A 87 -5.93 -1.83 -2.05
N VAL A 88 -5.95 -2.12 -0.75
CA VAL A 88 -5.28 -1.28 0.25
C VAL A 88 -3.75 -1.28 0.07
N LEU A 89 -3.14 -2.44 -0.25
CA LEU A 89 -1.71 -2.50 -0.57
C LEU A 89 -1.36 -1.66 -1.81
N TYR A 90 -2.17 -1.75 -2.86
CA TYR A 90 -1.98 -0.94 -4.06
C TYR A 90 -2.08 0.55 -3.78
N ALA A 91 -3.08 0.97 -2.99
CA ALA A 91 -3.22 2.35 -2.57
C ALA A 91 -1.99 2.82 -1.77
N ALA A 92 -1.48 2.00 -0.84
CA ALA A 92 -0.28 2.32 -0.07
C ALA A 92 0.98 2.47 -0.96
N LEU A 93 1.13 1.60 -1.96
CA LEU A 93 2.20 1.70 -2.95
C LEU A 93 2.10 2.98 -3.78
N GLY A 94 0.90 3.31 -4.28
CA GLY A 94 0.65 4.54 -5.04
C GLY A 94 0.90 5.80 -4.21
N MET A 95 0.43 5.84 -2.96
CA MET A 95 0.71 6.94 -2.02
C MET A 95 2.20 7.10 -1.74
N HIS A 96 2.95 6.00 -1.59
CA HIS A 96 4.39 6.04 -1.45
C HIS A 96 5.06 6.65 -2.69
N LEU A 97 4.71 6.16 -3.89
CA LEU A 97 5.26 6.70 -5.15
C LEU A 97 4.97 8.19 -5.33
N LEU A 98 3.75 8.63 -4.99
CA LEU A 98 3.33 10.02 -5.08
C LEU A 98 4.20 10.91 -4.18
N ALA A 99 4.42 10.47 -2.94
CA ALA A 99 5.27 11.20 -2.00
C ALA A 99 6.76 11.11 -2.33
N SER A 100 7.20 10.10 -3.09
CA SER A 100 8.59 9.85 -3.45
C SER A 100 8.99 10.37 -4.84
N THR A 101 8.26 11.29 -5.48
CA THR A 101 8.69 11.81 -6.79
C THR A 101 8.33 13.26 -7.00
N ARG A 102 9.13 13.93 -7.83
CA ARG A 102 8.89 15.30 -8.32
C ARG A 102 8.55 15.34 -9.82
N HIS A 103 8.54 14.17 -10.48
CA HIS A 103 8.27 14.07 -11.91
C HIS A 103 6.76 14.06 -12.16
N LEU A 104 6.23 15.08 -12.84
CA LEU A 104 4.79 15.28 -13.03
C LEU A 104 4.07 14.05 -13.59
N VAL A 105 4.63 13.42 -14.63
CA VAL A 105 4.03 12.21 -15.23
C VAL A 105 4.03 11.04 -14.25
N LEU A 106 5.07 10.90 -13.41
CA LEU A 106 5.12 9.81 -12.44
C LEU A 106 4.17 10.09 -11.26
N MET A 107 3.99 11.36 -10.88
CA MET A 107 2.95 11.76 -9.94
C MET A 107 1.56 11.43 -10.47
N LEU A 108 1.28 11.69 -11.76
CA LEU A 108 0.01 11.30 -12.39
C LEU A 108 -0.21 9.78 -12.32
N VAL A 109 0.80 8.99 -12.68
CA VAL A 109 0.73 7.53 -12.57
C VAL A 109 0.49 7.09 -11.12
N ALA A 110 1.16 7.71 -10.16
CA ALA A 110 0.98 7.42 -8.74
C ALA A 110 -0.42 7.79 -8.22
N LEU A 111 -0.97 8.92 -8.70
CA LEU A 111 -2.35 9.35 -8.41
C LEU A 111 -3.37 8.34 -8.93
N GLU A 112 -3.22 7.85 -10.16
CA GLU A 112 -4.12 6.82 -10.69
C GLU A 112 -3.94 5.47 -9.97
N ALA A 113 -2.68 5.09 -9.68
CA ALA A 113 -2.38 3.86 -8.96
C ALA A 113 -2.97 3.84 -7.54
N LEU A 114 -3.10 5.00 -6.88
CA LEU A 114 -3.75 5.09 -5.57
C LEU A 114 -5.26 5.31 -5.67
N SER A 115 -5.76 6.06 -6.66
CA SER A 115 -7.19 6.43 -6.75
C SER A 115 -8.07 5.27 -7.23
N LEU A 116 -7.63 4.51 -8.24
CA LEU A 116 -8.41 3.41 -8.81
C LEU A 116 -8.76 2.32 -7.77
N PRO A 117 -7.82 1.87 -6.90
CA PRO A 117 -8.17 0.98 -5.81
C PRO A 117 -9.18 1.58 -4.83
N LEU A 118 -9.09 2.89 -4.55
CA LEU A 118 -10.02 3.56 -3.64
C LEU A 118 -11.43 3.62 -4.22
N TYR A 119 -11.59 3.84 -5.52
CA TYR A 119 -12.90 3.78 -6.18
C TYR A 119 -13.53 2.40 -6.03
N ALA A 120 -12.75 1.34 -6.26
CA ALA A 120 -13.21 -0.03 -6.08
C ALA A 120 -13.56 -0.32 -4.60
N LEU A 121 -12.73 0.12 -3.65
CA LEU A 121 -12.99 -0.03 -2.21
C LEU A 121 -14.27 0.68 -1.76
N ALA A 122 -14.61 1.83 -2.37
CA ALA A 122 -15.82 2.59 -2.07
C ALA A 122 -17.11 1.89 -2.54
N THR A 123 -17.03 0.95 -3.50
CA THR A 123 -18.18 0.19 -4.00
C THR A 123 -18.67 -0.91 -3.06
N TRP A 124 -18.12 -1.01 -1.85
CA TRP A 124 -18.59 -1.97 -0.86
C TRP A 124 -20.06 -1.68 -0.51
N ARG A 125 -20.97 -2.41 -1.15
CA ARG A 125 -22.39 -2.69 -0.84
C ARG A 125 -23.04 -1.77 0.20
N ARG A 126 -22.95 -0.45 0.01
CA ARG A 126 -23.60 0.55 0.88
C ARG A 126 -25.13 0.54 0.78
N GLY A 127 -25.69 -0.29 -0.10
CA GLY A 127 -27.12 -0.56 -0.25
C GLY A 127 -27.60 -1.88 0.34
N GLN A 128 -26.73 -2.65 0.99
CA GLN A 128 -27.15 -3.77 1.84
C GLN A 128 -26.91 -3.31 3.27
N GLY A 129 -27.98 -2.94 3.95
CA GLY A 129 -27.93 -2.41 5.31
C GLY A 129 -27.08 -3.27 6.24
N LEU A 130 -26.55 -2.60 7.27
CA LEU A 130 -26.04 -3.27 8.48
C LEU A 130 -27.06 -4.30 8.99
#